data_AF-W6YYJ2-F1
#
_entry.id   AF-W6YYJ2-F1
#
_cell.length_a   1.000
_cell.length_b   1.000
_cell.length_c   1.000
_cell.angle_alpha   90.00
_cell.angle_beta   90.00
_cell.angle_gamma   90.00
#
_symmetry.space_group_name_H-M   'P 1'
#
loop_
_entity.id
_entity.type
_entity.pdbx_description
1 polymer ?
#
loop_
_entity_poly.entity_id
_entity_poly.type
_entity_poly.pdbx_seq_one_letter_code
_entity_poly.pdbx_strand_id
1 'polypeptide(L)'
;MPPDPRDTMLSRLEPLDPNNYIMALSAGSDQFIGSPNGYKATYIPSDVLYPLFTGLVKRITWASLRCIPNSFFFELELIDGRFACRIGTHIPPALTDFLLNFMKSKTHLPYLRIRYGANDSFVAWSKKVWIYSKVPPQLIVRLQQISSYSNTKYNVTKGDGDVGWSFAAYSVSSAWYEMWADLEMDERASIIAEELAHVTISPYSEKGETFAFIKKTIPGIEPPFIVHFEGEQTYSNFTFDKNNTTAPPKRYPRLENLDDRDFRVAISKKKIRRRRTNDPWDLDLKKGEKLLVLRDMEPPGLTFWDDKVDQDPKAAYARFMEDLGNVPRRNASRKSKTSSCWGFVFTIYWYCSRVPVGFCTSGSRKAATSGIRIGSPGSASLKKPSG
;
A
#
# COMPACT_ATOMS: atom_id res chain seq x y z
N MET A 1 -15.78 -35.38 -2.33
CA MET A 1 -15.13 -34.76 -3.51
C MET A 1 -13.64 -35.06 -3.42
N PRO A 2 -12.97 -35.36 -4.55
CA PRO A 2 -11.51 -35.46 -4.55
C PRO A 2 -10.90 -34.10 -4.15
N PRO A 3 -9.75 -34.10 -3.44
CA PRO A 3 -9.08 -32.85 -3.08
C PRO A 3 -8.69 -32.09 -4.34
N ASP A 4 -8.73 -30.75 -4.27
CA ASP A 4 -8.27 -29.90 -5.37
C ASP A 4 -6.79 -30.25 -5.66
N PRO A 5 -6.41 -30.55 -6.91
CA PRO A 5 -5.02 -30.81 -7.27
C PRO A 5 -4.07 -29.70 -6.80
N ARG A 6 -4.54 -28.44 -6.76
CA ARG A 6 -3.76 -27.30 -6.29
C ARG A 6 -3.42 -27.40 -4.81
N ASP A 7 -4.36 -27.83 -3.98
CA ASP A 7 -4.13 -28.03 -2.55
C ASP A 7 -3.08 -29.11 -2.32
N THR A 8 -3.15 -30.19 -3.09
CA THR A 8 -2.18 -31.30 -3.04
C THR A 8 -0.78 -30.86 -3.48
N MET A 9 -0.67 -29.90 -4.39
CA MET A 9 0.61 -29.33 -4.82
C MET A 9 1.17 -28.36 -3.78
N LEU A 10 0.33 -27.45 -3.28
CA LEU A 10 0.72 -26.45 -2.29
C LEU A 10 1.09 -27.09 -0.94
N SER A 11 0.49 -28.22 -0.58
CA SER A 11 0.81 -28.97 0.65
C SER A 11 2.20 -29.62 0.63
N ARG A 12 2.88 -29.66 -0.53
CA ARG A 12 4.27 -30.17 -0.64
C ARG A 12 5.32 -29.10 -0.37
N LEU A 13 4.93 -27.83 -0.37
CA LEU A 13 5.83 -26.72 -0.10
C LEU A 13 6.18 -26.70 1.38
N GLU A 14 7.44 -26.39 1.68
CA GLU A 14 7.83 -26.05 3.04
C GLU A 14 7.08 -24.78 3.49
N PRO A 15 6.48 -24.78 4.69
CA PRO A 15 5.81 -23.60 5.21
C PRO A 15 6.77 -22.40 5.34
N LEU A 16 6.18 -21.21 5.47
CA LEU A 16 6.96 -20.00 5.77
C LEU A 16 7.58 -20.09 7.17
N ASP A 17 8.69 -19.40 7.37
CA ASP A 17 9.26 -19.24 8.72
C ASP A 17 8.23 -18.53 9.64
N PRO A 18 8.31 -18.73 10.96
CA PRO A 18 7.45 -18.01 11.90
C PRO A 18 7.49 -16.50 11.63
N ASN A 19 6.33 -15.86 11.73
CA ASN A 19 6.12 -14.42 11.49
C ASN A 19 6.26 -13.96 10.03
N ASN A 20 6.50 -14.88 9.09
CA ASN A 20 6.49 -14.55 7.66
C ASN A 20 5.13 -14.90 7.05
N TYR A 21 4.54 -13.91 6.40
CA TYR A 21 3.22 -14.01 5.77
C TYR A 21 3.26 -13.41 4.36
N ILE A 22 2.47 -14.00 3.46
CA ILE A 22 2.28 -13.52 2.10
C ILE A 22 0.78 -13.39 1.87
N MET A 23 0.34 -12.21 1.46
CA MET A 23 -1.04 -12.00 0.99
C MET A 23 -1.01 -11.24 -0.32
N ALA A 24 -1.30 -11.95 -1.42
CA ALA A 24 -1.43 -11.38 -2.74
C ALA A 24 -2.89 -11.45 -3.18
N LEU A 25 -3.47 -10.27 -3.41
CA LEU A 25 -4.88 -10.11 -3.78
C LEU A 25 -4.94 -9.45 -5.17
N SER A 26 -5.89 -9.88 -6.00
CA SER A 26 -6.25 -9.21 -7.25
C SER A 26 -7.55 -8.42 -7.08
N ALA A 27 -8.02 -7.75 -8.14
CA ALA A 27 -9.33 -7.08 -8.15
C ALA A 27 -10.52 -8.06 -8.22
N GLY A 28 -10.27 -9.35 -8.48
CA GLY A 28 -11.28 -10.40 -8.52
C GLY A 28 -11.16 -11.38 -7.35
N SER A 29 -11.63 -12.61 -7.57
CA SER A 29 -11.51 -13.71 -6.59
C SER A 29 -10.11 -14.32 -6.49
N ASP A 30 -9.15 -13.83 -7.29
CA ASP A 30 -7.79 -14.37 -7.34
C ASP A 30 -7.01 -13.93 -6.11
N GLN A 31 -6.63 -14.91 -5.31
CA GLN A 31 -5.86 -14.73 -4.09
C GLN A 31 -4.79 -15.82 -3.96
N PHE A 32 -3.67 -15.42 -3.38
CA PHE A 32 -2.61 -16.31 -2.91
C PHE A 32 -2.21 -15.90 -1.50
N ILE A 33 -2.30 -16.85 -0.57
CA ILE A 33 -2.01 -16.66 0.85
C ILE A 33 -0.95 -17.68 1.26
N GLY A 34 0.16 -17.19 1.82
CA GLY A 34 1.19 -18.02 2.44
C GLY A 34 1.29 -17.66 3.93
N SER A 35 1.41 -18.69 4.76
CA SER A 35 1.55 -18.55 6.22
C SER A 35 2.53 -19.60 6.76
N PRO A 36 2.91 -19.50 8.05
CA PRO A 36 3.66 -20.57 8.72
C PRO A 36 2.90 -21.91 8.79
N ASN A 37 1.58 -21.90 8.57
CA ASN A 37 0.73 -23.09 8.53
C ASN A 37 0.51 -23.63 7.11
N GLY A 38 1.28 -23.13 6.13
CA GLY A 38 1.21 -23.54 4.72
C GLY A 38 0.53 -22.51 3.83
N TYR A 39 0.13 -22.95 2.64
CA TYR A 39 -0.31 -22.10 1.54
C TYR A 39 -1.73 -22.41 1.11
N LYS A 40 -2.47 -21.36 0.69
CA LYS A 40 -3.79 -21.46 0.06
C LYS A 40 -3.86 -20.51 -1.12
N ALA A 41 -4.49 -20.94 -2.21
CA ALA A 41 -4.66 -20.08 -3.37
C ALA A 41 -5.95 -20.42 -4.13
N THR A 42 -6.67 -19.39 -4.58
CA THR A 42 -7.75 -19.57 -5.57
C THR A 42 -7.21 -19.48 -6.99
N TYR A 43 -6.03 -18.89 -7.17
CA TYR A 43 -5.38 -18.73 -8.46
C TYR A 43 -3.85 -18.86 -8.32
N ILE A 44 -3.25 -19.65 -9.23
CA ILE A 44 -1.80 -19.77 -9.39
C ILE A 44 -1.51 -19.65 -10.88
N PRO A 45 -0.65 -18.72 -11.32
CA PRO A 45 -0.30 -18.59 -12.74
C PRO A 45 0.35 -19.85 -13.31
N SER A 46 0.11 -20.15 -14.58
CA SER A 46 0.66 -21.33 -15.27
C SER A 46 2.19 -21.45 -15.18
N ASP A 47 2.89 -20.32 -15.28
CA ASP A 47 4.36 -20.26 -15.23
C ASP A 47 4.92 -20.57 -13.84
N VAL A 48 4.08 -20.47 -12.81
CA VAL A 48 4.37 -20.85 -11.42
C VAL A 48 3.93 -22.30 -11.17
N LEU A 49 2.84 -22.74 -11.79
CA LEU A 49 2.33 -24.12 -11.65
C LEU A 49 3.34 -25.18 -12.10
N TYR A 50 4.05 -24.97 -13.21
CA TYR A 50 4.99 -25.98 -13.70
C TYR A 50 6.13 -26.28 -12.70
N PRO A 51 6.90 -25.29 -12.20
CA PRO A 51 7.89 -25.51 -11.16
C PRO A 51 7.35 -26.18 -9.89
N LEU A 52 6.14 -25.81 -9.46
CA LEU A 52 5.46 -26.41 -8.32
C LEU A 52 5.14 -27.89 -8.57
N PHE A 53 4.61 -28.20 -9.76
CA PHE A 53 4.21 -29.56 -10.14
C PHE A 53 5.42 -30.50 -10.21
N THR A 54 6.54 -30.00 -10.75
CA THR A 54 7.80 -30.75 -10.83
C THR A 54 8.50 -30.93 -9.49
N GLY A 55 7.98 -30.31 -8.41
CA GLY A 55 8.61 -30.35 -7.10
C GLY A 55 9.99 -29.69 -7.07
N LEU A 56 10.23 -28.66 -7.90
CA LEU A 56 11.51 -27.92 -7.91
C LEU A 56 11.52 -26.77 -6.89
N VAL A 57 10.33 -26.35 -6.47
CA VAL A 57 10.13 -25.25 -5.53
C VAL A 57 10.07 -25.82 -4.12
N LYS A 58 10.94 -25.31 -3.25
CA LYS A 58 10.95 -25.59 -1.82
C LYS A 58 9.86 -24.80 -1.12
N ARG A 59 9.82 -23.48 -1.34
CA ARG A 59 8.80 -22.58 -0.78
C ARG A 59 8.60 -21.33 -1.63
N ILE A 60 7.45 -20.68 -1.48
CA ILE A 60 7.16 -19.38 -2.09
C ILE A 60 7.43 -18.31 -1.04
N THR A 61 8.33 -17.36 -1.32
CA THR A 61 8.79 -16.33 -0.35
C THR A 61 8.16 -14.96 -0.57
N TRP A 62 7.60 -14.72 -1.76
CA TRP A 62 6.81 -13.53 -2.05
C TRP A 62 5.84 -13.76 -3.20
N ALA A 63 4.70 -13.06 -3.17
CA ALA A 63 3.75 -13.02 -4.27
C ALA A 63 3.09 -11.64 -4.38
N SER A 64 2.83 -11.21 -5.61
CA SER A 64 1.93 -10.09 -5.93
C SER A 64 1.16 -10.42 -7.18
N LEU A 65 -0.16 -10.24 -7.11
CA LEU A 65 -1.07 -10.38 -8.23
C LEU A 65 -1.52 -9.00 -8.70
N ARG A 66 -1.88 -8.89 -9.97
CA ARG A 66 -2.50 -7.69 -10.53
C ARG A 66 -3.85 -8.03 -11.14
N CYS A 67 -4.69 -7.02 -11.30
CA CYS A 67 -6.02 -7.16 -11.92
C CYS A 67 -5.99 -7.55 -13.41
N ILE A 68 -4.83 -7.47 -14.06
CA ILE A 68 -4.65 -7.90 -15.45
C ILE A 68 -4.21 -9.37 -15.46
N PRO A 69 -4.89 -10.27 -16.20
CA PRO A 69 -4.47 -11.65 -16.35
C PRO A 69 -2.99 -11.75 -16.78
N ASN A 70 -2.28 -12.76 -16.27
CA ASN A 70 -0.85 -12.95 -16.53
C ASN A 70 0.03 -11.75 -16.13
N SER A 71 -0.44 -10.86 -15.25
CA SER A 71 0.37 -9.84 -14.61
C SER A 71 0.56 -10.19 -13.14
N PHE A 72 1.69 -10.80 -12.84
CA PHE A 72 2.02 -11.31 -11.51
C PHE A 72 3.52 -11.25 -11.26
N PHE A 73 3.89 -11.34 -10.00
CA PHE A 73 5.26 -11.51 -9.55
C PHE A 73 5.29 -12.53 -8.42
N PHE A 74 6.08 -13.59 -8.59
CA PHE A 74 6.34 -14.60 -7.57
C PHE A 74 7.83 -14.75 -7.35
N GLU A 75 8.21 -14.89 -6.09
CA GLU A 75 9.57 -15.24 -5.69
C GLU A 75 9.55 -16.63 -5.07
N LEU A 76 10.41 -17.48 -5.59
CA LEU A 76 10.47 -18.91 -5.30
C LEU A 76 11.85 -19.22 -4.73
N GLU A 77 11.88 -19.91 -3.59
CA GLU A 77 13.08 -20.61 -3.14
C GLU A 77 13.02 -22.03 -3.71
N LEU A 78 14.06 -22.42 -4.46
CA LEU A 78 14.19 -23.75 -5.04
C LEU A 78 14.79 -24.73 -4.03
N ILE A 79 14.65 -26.03 -4.27
CA ILE A 79 15.20 -27.09 -3.39
C ILE A 79 16.72 -26.98 -3.23
N ASP A 80 17.42 -26.46 -4.24
CA ASP A 80 18.87 -26.22 -4.18
C ASP A 80 19.27 -24.95 -3.40
N GLY A 81 18.30 -24.26 -2.76
CA GLY A 81 18.51 -23.04 -1.99
C GLY A 81 18.64 -21.76 -2.82
N ARG A 82 18.57 -21.84 -4.16
CA ARG A 82 18.60 -20.65 -5.02
C ARG A 82 17.24 -19.97 -5.05
N PHE A 83 17.25 -18.66 -5.26
CA PHE A 83 16.05 -17.87 -5.48
C PHE A 83 15.80 -17.69 -6.98
N ALA A 84 14.54 -17.82 -7.38
CA ALA A 84 14.07 -17.56 -8.74
C ALA A 84 12.85 -16.65 -8.70
N CYS A 85 12.76 -15.70 -9.62
CA CYS A 85 11.57 -14.88 -9.80
C CYS A 85 10.79 -15.36 -11.03
N ARG A 86 9.47 -15.44 -10.90
CA ARG A 86 8.54 -15.62 -12.01
C ARG A 86 7.73 -14.34 -12.15
N ILE A 87 7.80 -13.75 -13.35
CA ILE A 87 7.14 -12.50 -13.65
C ILE A 87 6.23 -12.75 -14.85
N GLY A 88 4.98 -12.32 -14.73
CA GLY A 88 4.01 -12.47 -15.80
C GLY A 88 4.36 -11.62 -17.02
N THR A 89 3.76 -11.95 -18.16
CA THR A 89 4.05 -11.31 -19.45
C THR A 89 3.61 -9.84 -19.52
N HIS A 90 2.63 -9.43 -18.70
CA HIS A 90 2.11 -8.06 -18.68
C HIS A 90 2.78 -7.21 -17.60
N ILE A 91 4.06 -6.88 -17.80
CA ILE A 91 4.83 -6.00 -16.90
C ILE A 91 4.56 -4.53 -17.28
N PRO A 92 4.26 -3.64 -16.30
CA PRO A 92 4.24 -2.20 -16.56
C PRO A 92 5.56 -1.73 -17.20
N PRO A 93 5.55 -0.98 -18.32
CA PRO A 93 6.79 -0.58 -19.00
C PRO A 93 7.81 0.10 -18.08
N ALA A 94 7.32 0.97 -17.18
CA ALA A 94 8.11 1.63 -16.14
C ALA A 94 8.84 0.67 -15.18
N LEU A 95 8.29 -0.51 -14.94
CA LEU A 95 8.89 -1.54 -14.09
C LEU A 95 9.91 -2.38 -14.88
N THR A 96 9.73 -2.55 -16.19
CA THR A 96 10.62 -3.34 -17.05
C THR A 96 12.07 -2.87 -16.97
N ASP A 97 12.32 -1.56 -17.12
CA ASP A 97 13.68 -1.02 -17.08
C ASP A 97 14.36 -1.24 -15.72
N PHE A 98 13.58 -1.12 -14.64
CA PHE A 98 14.05 -1.40 -13.29
C PHE A 98 14.42 -2.87 -13.12
N LEU A 99 13.54 -3.78 -13.56
CA LEU A 99 13.80 -5.21 -13.52
C LEU A 99 15.02 -5.59 -14.36
N LEU A 100 15.17 -5.07 -15.57
CA LEU A 100 16.33 -5.34 -16.41
C LEU A 100 17.65 -4.93 -15.74
N ASN A 101 17.66 -3.85 -14.97
CA ASN A 101 18.83 -3.43 -14.21
C ASN A 101 19.04 -4.30 -12.95
N PHE A 102 17.96 -4.69 -12.27
CA PHE A 102 18.03 -5.54 -11.08
C PHE A 102 18.44 -6.98 -11.40
N MET A 103 17.92 -7.56 -12.48
CA MET A 103 18.21 -8.93 -12.91
C MET A 103 19.68 -9.12 -13.31
N LYS A 104 20.39 -8.05 -13.67
CA LYS A 104 21.85 -8.09 -13.90
C LYS A 104 22.64 -8.33 -12.61
N SER A 105 22.08 -7.98 -11.45
CA SER A 105 22.73 -8.15 -10.15
C SER A 105 22.13 -9.32 -9.36
N LYS A 106 22.85 -10.45 -9.32
CA LYS A 106 22.45 -11.65 -8.57
C LYS A 106 22.30 -11.39 -7.05
N THR A 107 22.95 -10.37 -6.51
CA THR A 107 22.98 -10.11 -5.05
C THR A 107 21.73 -9.40 -4.51
N HIS A 108 20.91 -8.81 -5.39
CA HIS A 108 19.71 -8.07 -4.99
C HIS A 108 18.41 -8.84 -5.22
N LEU A 109 18.46 -9.89 -6.04
CA LEU A 109 17.29 -10.66 -6.45
C LEU A 109 16.51 -11.27 -5.26
N PRO A 110 17.15 -11.86 -4.22
CA PRO A 110 16.43 -12.42 -3.07
C PRO A 110 15.69 -11.40 -2.19
N TYR A 111 15.95 -10.11 -2.43
CA TYR A 111 15.36 -9.01 -1.68
C TYR A 111 14.39 -8.20 -2.53
N LEU A 112 14.25 -8.54 -3.82
CA LEU A 112 13.36 -7.84 -4.72
C LEU A 112 11.91 -8.18 -4.36
N ARG A 113 11.16 -7.15 -4.02
CA ARG A 113 9.73 -7.23 -3.75
C ARG A 113 9.02 -6.29 -4.70
N ILE A 114 7.86 -6.72 -5.17
CA ILE A 114 7.00 -5.94 -6.04
C ILE A 114 5.60 -6.03 -5.48
N ARG A 115 4.92 -4.90 -5.38
CA ARG A 115 3.48 -4.82 -5.21
C ARG A 115 2.88 -4.10 -6.40
N TYR A 116 1.94 -4.78 -7.05
CA TYR A 116 1.03 -4.15 -8.01
C TYR A 116 -0.16 -3.52 -7.30
N GLY A 117 -0.60 -2.37 -7.79
CA GLY A 117 -1.86 -1.77 -7.42
C GLY A 117 -2.81 -1.62 -8.61
N ALA A 118 -3.87 -0.84 -8.42
CA ALA A 118 -4.83 -0.50 -9.47
C ALA A 118 -4.20 0.42 -10.54
N ASN A 119 -4.81 0.48 -11.73
CA ASN A 119 -4.45 1.45 -12.79
C ASN A 119 -2.96 1.44 -13.22
N ASP A 120 -2.36 0.25 -13.27
CA ASP A 120 -0.93 0.03 -13.54
C ASP A 120 0.02 0.64 -12.51
N SER A 121 -0.50 1.05 -11.35
CA SER A 121 0.34 1.49 -10.25
C SER A 121 1.16 0.32 -9.70
N PHE A 122 2.35 0.62 -9.22
CA PHE A 122 3.17 -0.35 -8.52
C PHE A 122 4.19 0.34 -7.62
N VAL A 123 4.64 -0.41 -6.63
CA VAL A 123 5.85 -0.11 -5.85
C VAL A 123 6.74 -1.35 -5.93
N ALA A 124 8.01 -1.17 -6.24
CA ALA A 124 9.01 -2.23 -6.20
C ALA A 124 10.18 -1.79 -5.34
N TRP A 125 10.73 -2.67 -4.52
CA TRP A 125 11.84 -2.34 -3.65
C TRP A 125 12.78 -3.52 -3.47
N SER A 126 14.03 -3.22 -3.12
CA SER A 126 15.05 -4.20 -2.78
C SER A 126 16.06 -3.57 -1.86
N LYS A 127 16.16 -4.11 -0.63
CA LYS A 127 16.94 -3.54 0.46
C LYS A 127 16.54 -2.06 0.67
N LYS A 128 17.45 -1.13 0.37
CA LYS A 128 17.25 0.30 0.56
C LYS A 128 16.64 1.01 -0.65
N VAL A 129 16.70 0.38 -1.83
CA VAL A 129 16.27 1.01 -3.08
C VAL A 129 14.80 0.71 -3.33
N TRP A 130 14.02 1.72 -3.63
CA TRP A 130 12.64 1.55 -4.08
C TRP A 130 12.37 2.35 -5.36
N ILE A 131 11.38 1.91 -6.12
CA ILE A 131 10.75 2.65 -7.21
C ILE A 131 9.24 2.55 -7.14
N TYR A 132 8.56 3.52 -7.71
CA TYR A 132 7.13 3.45 -7.91
C TYR A 132 6.69 4.14 -9.19
N SER A 133 5.49 3.82 -9.66
CA SER A 133 4.80 4.57 -10.70
C SER A 133 3.30 4.60 -10.44
N LYS A 134 2.65 5.71 -10.83
CA LYS A 134 1.20 5.96 -10.71
C LYS A 134 0.63 5.68 -9.30
N VAL A 135 1.45 5.83 -8.26
CA VAL A 135 0.97 5.66 -6.89
C VAL A 135 0.34 6.94 -6.35
N PRO A 136 -0.49 6.86 -5.32
CA PRO A 136 -1.16 8.02 -4.78
C PRO A 136 -0.22 9.06 -4.17
N PRO A 137 -0.55 10.36 -4.23
CA PRO A 137 0.30 11.44 -3.71
C PRO A 137 0.72 11.27 -2.24
N GLN A 138 -0.14 10.71 -1.39
CA GLN A 138 0.19 10.48 0.02
C GLN A 138 1.33 9.44 0.17
N LEU A 139 1.30 8.40 -0.67
CA LEU A 139 2.37 7.40 -0.71
C LEU A 139 3.67 8.03 -1.23
N ILE A 140 3.58 8.91 -2.22
CA ILE A 140 4.73 9.68 -2.71
C ILE A 140 5.39 10.46 -1.57
N VAL A 141 4.61 11.25 -0.83
CA VAL A 141 5.11 12.07 0.29
C VAL A 141 5.77 11.18 1.34
N ARG A 142 5.15 10.06 1.72
CA ARG A 142 5.73 9.13 2.70
C ARG A 142 7.02 8.48 2.18
N LEU A 143 7.02 7.97 0.95
CA LEU A 143 8.23 7.40 0.33
C LEU A 143 9.37 8.41 0.27
N GLN A 144 9.06 9.68 -0.03
CA GLN A 144 10.02 10.77 0.00
C GLN A 144 10.52 11.09 1.42
N GLN A 145 9.63 11.15 2.41
CA GLN A 145 9.98 11.38 3.82
C GLN A 145 10.88 10.29 4.39
N ILE A 146 10.62 9.03 4.02
CA ILE A 146 11.43 7.91 4.50
C ILE A 146 12.78 7.81 3.78
N SER A 147 13.00 8.63 2.74
CA SER A 147 14.17 8.54 1.89
C SER A 147 15.17 9.65 2.11
N SER A 148 16.43 9.27 2.18
CA SER A 148 17.59 10.18 2.10
C SER A 148 17.66 10.92 0.76
N TYR A 149 17.21 10.26 -0.32
CA TYR A 149 17.22 10.82 -1.67
C TYR A 149 16.04 10.27 -2.48
N SER A 150 15.43 11.10 -3.32
CA SER A 150 14.50 10.65 -4.35
C SER A 150 14.68 11.41 -5.66
N ASN A 151 14.43 10.74 -6.79
CA ASN A 151 14.51 11.33 -8.12
C ASN A 151 13.38 10.80 -9.00
N THR A 152 12.71 11.69 -9.73
CA THR A 152 11.61 11.36 -10.64
C THR A 152 12.04 11.53 -12.09
N LYS A 153 11.93 10.47 -12.88
CA LYS A 153 12.19 10.47 -14.32
C LYS A 153 11.13 9.64 -15.04
N TYR A 154 10.56 10.16 -16.13
CA TYR A 154 9.56 9.45 -16.96
C TYR A 154 8.37 8.86 -16.16
N ASN A 155 7.82 9.62 -15.21
CA ASN A 155 6.73 9.18 -14.32
C ASN A 155 7.07 7.99 -13.40
N VAL A 156 8.38 7.75 -13.19
CA VAL A 156 8.90 6.79 -12.22
C VAL A 156 9.74 7.56 -11.22
N THR A 157 9.44 7.39 -9.94
CA THR A 157 10.27 7.95 -8.87
C THR A 157 11.04 6.82 -8.20
N LYS A 158 12.32 7.05 -7.97
CA LYS A 158 13.23 6.16 -7.26
C LYS A 158 13.71 6.84 -5.98
N GLY A 159 13.93 6.10 -4.90
CA GLY A 159 14.60 6.62 -3.71
C GLY A 159 15.35 5.58 -2.88
N ASP A 160 15.97 6.06 -1.80
CA ASP A 160 16.81 5.30 -0.85
C ASP A 160 16.46 5.71 0.59
N GLY A 161 15.98 4.80 1.46
CA GLY A 161 15.38 5.18 2.76
C GLY A 161 15.58 4.27 3.97
N ASP A 162 15.26 4.81 5.16
CA ASP A 162 15.45 4.24 6.51
C ASP A 162 14.27 4.60 7.50
N VAL A 163 12.96 4.33 7.27
CA VAL A 163 11.89 4.82 8.23
C VAL A 163 10.54 4.01 8.29
N GLY A 164 9.65 4.35 9.25
CA GLY A 164 8.28 3.86 9.57
C GLY A 164 7.02 4.67 9.10
N TRP A 165 5.84 4.50 9.75
CA TRP A 165 4.48 4.42 9.10
C TRP A 165 3.31 5.36 9.56
N SER A 166 2.28 5.54 8.70
CA SER A 166 0.99 6.26 8.97
C SER A 166 -0.19 5.81 8.06
N PHE A 167 -1.44 5.79 8.56
CA PHE A 167 -2.71 5.33 7.88
C PHE A 167 -3.78 6.45 7.80
N ALA A 168 -4.69 6.47 6.82
CA ALA A 168 -5.83 7.42 6.79
C ALA A 168 -7.20 6.88 6.37
N ALA A 169 -7.36 5.63 5.97
CA ALA A 169 -8.70 5.05 5.97
C ALA A 169 -9.16 4.88 7.42
N TYR A 170 -10.34 5.38 7.78
CA TYR A 170 -10.84 5.30 9.16
C TYR A 170 -10.92 3.85 9.62
N SER A 171 -11.44 2.95 8.79
CA SER A 171 -11.57 1.51 9.10
C SER A 171 -10.20 0.86 9.37
N VAL A 172 -9.19 1.16 8.54
CA VAL A 172 -7.79 0.71 8.73
C VAL A 172 -7.22 1.29 10.02
N SER A 173 -7.41 2.59 10.24
CA SER A 173 -6.90 3.27 11.44
C SER A 173 -7.59 2.76 12.71
N SER A 174 -8.90 2.52 12.66
CA SER A 174 -9.68 2.01 13.78
C SER A 174 -9.23 0.61 14.14
N ALA A 175 -9.14 -0.30 13.15
CA ALA A 175 -8.61 -1.64 13.36
C ALA A 175 -7.16 -1.63 13.85
N TRP A 176 -6.33 -0.73 13.29
CA TRP A 176 -4.98 -0.53 13.79
C TRP A 176 -4.99 -0.17 15.27
N TYR A 177 -5.81 0.79 15.69
CA TYR A 177 -5.93 1.16 17.09
C TYR A 177 -6.53 0.07 17.97
N GLU A 178 -7.52 -0.66 17.46
CA GLU A 178 -8.17 -1.79 18.14
C GLU A 178 -7.17 -2.91 18.45
N MET A 179 -6.25 -3.22 17.54
CA MET A 179 -5.16 -4.20 17.75
C MET A 179 -4.24 -3.83 18.94
N TRP A 180 -4.22 -2.56 19.35
CA TRP A 180 -3.35 -2.01 20.39
C TRP A 180 -4.15 -1.25 21.46
N ALA A 181 -5.41 -1.62 21.67
CA ALA A 181 -6.33 -0.90 22.56
C ALA A 181 -5.86 -0.89 24.02
N ASP A 182 -5.15 -1.93 24.46
CA ASP A 182 -4.66 -2.09 25.83
C ASP A 182 -3.35 -1.32 26.11
N LEU A 183 -2.79 -0.64 25.11
CA LEU A 183 -1.50 0.05 25.21
C LEU A 183 -1.63 1.57 25.29
N GLU A 184 -0.80 2.18 26.13
CA GLU A 184 -0.60 3.64 26.17
C GLU A 184 0.05 4.15 24.87
N MET A 185 -0.22 5.43 24.53
CA MET A 185 0.13 6.01 23.21
C MET A 185 1.65 6.08 22.95
N ASP A 186 2.43 6.30 24.00
CA ASP A 186 3.88 6.42 23.98
C ASP A 186 4.59 5.06 23.89
N GLU A 187 4.06 4.02 24.52
CA GLU A 187 4.60 2.65 24.43
C GLU A 187 4.23 1.96 23.10
N ARG A 188 3.10 2.34 22.52
CA ARG A 188 2.52 1.68 21.35
C ARG A 188 3.48 1.56 20.18
N ALA A 189 4.31 2.58 19.91
CA ALA A 189 5.24 2.54 18.79
C ALA A 189 6.31 1.44 18.94
N SER A 190 6.87 1.28 20.14
CA SER A 190 7.86 0.21 20.42
C SER A 190 7.20 -1.17 20.31
N ILE A 191 6.03 -1.32 20.95
CA ILE A 191 5.33 -2.60 20.98
C ILE A 191 4.83 -2.98 19.59
N ILE A 192 4.36 -2.04 18.77
CA ILE A 192 4.03 -2.31 17.37
C ILE A 192 5.24 -2.89 16.63
N ALA A 193 6.41 -2.27 16.75
CA ALA A 193 7.60 -2.77 16.08
C ALA A 193 8.03 -4.17 16.59
N GLU A 194 7.79 -4.43 17.87
CA GLU A 194 8.11 -5.70 18.52
C GLU A 194 7.09 -6.81 18.26
N GLU A 195 5.81 -6.50 18.12
CA GLU A 195 4.73 -7.49 18.04
C GLU A 195 4.11 -7.60 16.66
N LEU A 196 4.22 -6.62 15.77
CA LEU A 196 3.62 -6.73 14.44
C LEU A 196 4.47 -7.63 13.54
N ALA A 197 3.85 -8.67 12.98
CA ALA A 197 4.50 -9.56 12.01
C ALA A 197 4.17 -9.18 10.57
N HIS A 198 2.93 -8.80 10.30
CA HIS A 198 2.48 -8.52 8.95
C HIS A 198 1.42 -7.44 8.89
N VAL A 199 1.49 -6.66 7.81
CA VAL A 199 0.46 -5.71 7.40
C VAL A 199 0.26 -5.88 5.91
N THR A 200 -0.99 -6.02 5.50
CA THR A 200 -1.37 -5.92 4.09
C THR A 200 -2.59 -5.03 3.96
N ILE A 201 -2.59 -4.20 2.92
CA ILE A 201 -3.75 -3.44 2.49
C ILE A 201 -3.93 -3.79 1.02
N SER A 202 -5.15 -4.14 0.63
CA SER A 202 -5.47 -4.43 -0.76
C SER A 202 -5.38 -3.13 -1.56
N PRO A 203 -4.53 -3.08 -2.59
CA PRO A 203 -4.45 -1.91 -3.45
C PRO A 203 -5.60 -1.86 -4.47
N TYR A 204 -6.48 -2.87 -4.45
CA TYR A 204 -7.69 -2.97 -5.28
C TYR A 204 -8.97 -2.65 -4.53
N SER A 205 -8.89 -2.40 -3.21
CA SER A 205 -10.05 -1.90 -2.47
C SER A 205 -10.36 -0.49 -2.91
N GLU A 206 -11.61 -0.25 -3.31
CA GLU A 206 -12.08 1.04 -3.79
C GLU A 206 -11.97 2.10 -2.70
N LYS A 207 -12.26 1.75 -1.44
CA LYS A 207 -12.14 2.65 -0.27
C LYS A 207 -10.87 2.46 0.55
N GLY A 208 -10.01 1.51 0.18
CA GLY A 208 -8.85 1.13 1.00
C GLY A 208 -9.24 0.43 2.31
N GLU A 209 -10.41 -0.22 2.32
CA GLU A 209 -10.97 -0.92 3.49
C GLU A 209 -10.65 -2.41 3.49
N THR A 210 -10.17 -3.00 2.39
CA THR A 210 -9.66 -4.38 2.46
C THR A 210 -8.24 -4.40 3.02
N PHE A 211 -8.03 -4.95 4.22
CA PHE A 211 -6.73 -5.03 4.88
C PHE A 211 -6.61 -6.25 5.82
N ALA A 212 -5.38 -6.56 6.22
CA ALA A 212 -5.10 -7.47 7.31
C ALA A 212 -3.88 -7.01 8.13
N PHE A 213 -3.99 -7.14 9.44
CA PHE A 213 -2.92 -6.96 10.41
C PHE A 213 -2.71 -8.28 11.15
N ILE A 214 -1.46 -8.70 11.33
CA ILE A 214 -1.13 -9.96 12.00
C ILE A 214 0.03 -9.71 12.98
N LYS A 215 -0.16 -10.12 14.23
CA LYS A 215 0.89 -10.09 15.24
C LYS A 215 1.86 -11.26 15.10
N LYS A 216 3.02 -11.16 15.75
CA LYS A 216 3.99 -12.23 15.85
C LYS A 216 3.39 -13.41 16.59
N THR A 217 3.66 -14.58 16.06
CA THR A 217 3.20 -15.88 16.52
C THR A 217 4.15 -16.41 17.58
N ILE A 218 3.59 -16.99 18.63
CA ILE A 218 4.30 -17.89 19.53
C ILE A 218 4.10 -19.31 18.99
N PRO A 219 5.16 -20.14 18.86
CA PRO A 219 5.02 -21.50 18.32
C PRO A 219 3.90 -22.30 18.99
N GLY A 220 3.00 -22.87 18.19
CA GLY A 220 1.87 -23.67 18.67
C GLY A 220 0.59 -22.88 19.00
N ILE A 221 0.62 -21.55 18.91
CA ILE A 221 -0.55 -20.67 19.14
C ILE A 221 -0.89 -19.95 17.83
N GLU A 222 -2.17 -19.83 17.48
CA GLU A 222 -2.59 -19.03 16.33
C GLU A 222 -2.29 -17.54 16.58
N PRO A 223 -1.64 -16.82 15.64
CA PRO A 223 -1.35 -15.40 15.81
C PRO A 223 -2.62 -14.57 15.97
N PRO A 224 -2.63 -13.55 16.83
CA PRO A 224 -3.69 -12.55 16.81
C PRO A 224 -3.71 -11.79 15.48
N PHE A 225 -4.89 -11.63 14.89
CA PHE A 225 -5.07 -10.94 13.62
C PHE A 225 -6.38 -10.15 13.55
N ILE A 226 -6.36 -9.08 12.75
CA ILE A 226 -7.56 -8.39 12.27
C ILE A 226 -7.55 -8.45 10.74
N VAL A 227 -8.66 -8.88 10.15
CA VAL A 227 -8.88 -8.86 8.71
C VAL A 227 -10.17 -8.12 8.44
N HIS A 228 -10.17 -7.24 7.46
CA HIS A 228 -11.37 -6.58 6.97
C HIS A 228 -11.39 -6.66 5.44
N PHE A 229 -12.55 -6.97 4.88
CA PHE A 229 -12.83 -6.87 3.46
C PHE A 229 -13.86 -5.77 3.25
N GLU A 230 -13.66 -4.96 2.22
CA GLU A 230 -14.56 -3.85 1.92
C GLU A 230 -16.02 -4.30 1.74
N GLY A 231 -16.92 -3.69 2.51
CA GLY A 231 -18.34 -4.05 2.52
C GLY A 231 -18.70 -5.23 3.42
N GLU A 232 -17.72 -5.88 4.05
CA GLU A 232 -17.94 -6.98 5.01
C GLU A 232 -17.70 -6.53 6.46
N GLN A 233 -18.04 -7.38 7.42
CA GLN A 233 -17.69 -7.13 8.83
C GLN A 233 -16.18 -7.31 9.04
N THR A 234 -15.59 -6.55 9.95
CA THR A 234 -14.22 -6.81 10.43
C THR A 234 -14.19 -8.13 11.19
N TYR A 235 -13.32 -9.04 10.77
CA TYR A 235 -13.07 -10.30 11.44
C TYR A 235 -11.80 -10.20 12.28
N SER A 236 -11.85 -10.74 13.48
CA SER A 236 -10.70 -10.79 14.36
C SER A 236 -10.77 -12.03 15.23
N ASN A 237 -9.62 -12.59 15.60
CA ASN A 237 -9.56 -13.73 16.53
C ASN A 237 -9.18 -13.31 17.96
N PHE A 238 -9.22 -12.01 18.28
CA PHE A 238 -9.04 -11.56 19.66
C PHE A 238 -10.21 -12.03 20.51
N THR A 239 -9.92 -12.80 21.55
CA THR A 239 -10.84 -12.96 22.66
C THR A 239 -10.86 -11.65 23.42
N PHE A 240 -11.76 -10.73 23.03
CA PHE A 240 -12.07 -9.62 23.92
C PHE A 240 -12.63 -10.22 25.19
N ASP A 241 -11.88 -10.13 26.29
CA ASP A 241 -12.37 -10.47 27.62
C ASP A 241 -13.53 -9.53 27.94
N LYS A 242 -14.74 -9.96 27.59
CA LYS A 242 -15.98 -9.19 27.78
C LYS A 242 -16.17 -8.76 29.23
N ASN A 243 -15.52 -9.45 30.17
CA ASN A 243 -15.59 -9.21 31.60
C ASN A 243 -14.73 -8.01 32.05
N ASN A 244 -13.73 -7.59 31.26
CA ASN A 244 -13.02 -6.33 31.47
C ASN A 244 -13.75 -5.20 30.73
N THR A 245 -15.05 -5.05 30.99
CA THR A 245 -15.88 -3.95 30.48
C THR A 245 -15.53 -2.63 31.17
N THR A 246 -14.25 -2.24 31.12
CA THR A 246 -13.94 -0.81 31.10
C THR A 246 -14.67 -0.30 29.86
N ALA A 247 -15.63 0.61 30.05
CA ALA A 247 -16.43 1.17 28.96
C ALA A 247 -15.54 1.42 27.73
N PRO A 248 -15.95 1.01 26.51
CA PRO A 248 -15.14 1.15 25.31
C PRO A 248 -14.55 2.56 25.34
N PRO A 249 -13.21 2.71 25.22
CA PRO A 249 -12.50 3.94 25.56
C PRO A 249 -13.33 5.09 25.06
N LYS A 250 -13.85 5.89 26.01
CA LYS A 250 -14.81 7.00 25.78
C LYS A 250 -14.46 7.59 24.45
N ARG A 251 -15.31 7.35 23.43
CA ARG A 251 -15.20 7.77 22.03
C ARG A 251 -13.81 8.31 21.71
N TYR A 252 -13.05 7.60 20.87
CA TYR A 252 -11.92 8.16 20.11
C TYR A 252 -12.11 9.67 19.98
N PRO A 253 -11.10 10.53 20.28
CA PRO A 253 -11.23 11.93 19.91
C PRO A 253 -11.75 11.89 18.48
N ARG A 254 -12.97 12.40 18.30
CA ARG A 254 -13.64 12.38 17.02
C ARG A 254 -12.57 12.88 16.05
N LEU A 255 -12.55 12.38 14.83
CA LEU A 255 -11.63 12.86 13.79
C LEU A 255 -11.78 14.39 13.47
N GLU A 256 -12.45 15.16 14.33
CA GLU A 256 -12.38 16.60 14.54
C GLU A 256 -10.97 17.09 14.92
N ASN A 257 -10.01 16.21 15.24
CA ASN A 257 -8.60 16.58 15.50
C ASN A 257 -7.61 16.19 14.38
N LEU A 258 -8.08 15.94 13.15
CA LEU A 258 -7.26 16.27 11.97
C LEU A 258 -7.17 17.79 11.97
N ASP A 259 -6.02 18.34 12.37
CA ASP A 259 -5.75 19.77 12.57
C ASP A 259 -6.91 20.68 12.10
N ASP A 260 -7.70 21.16 13.07
CA ASP A 260 -8.77 22.17 12.92
C ASP A 260 -8.23 23.52 12.36
N ARG A 261 -6.97 23.52 11.89
CA ARG A 261 -6.29 24.64 11.26
C ARG A 261 -6.58 24.72 9.77
N ASP A 262 -6.90 23.63 9.09
CA ASP A 262 -6.98 23.66 7.61
C ASP A 262 -8.39 23.86 7.06
N PHE A 263 -9.43 23.73 7.88
CA PHE A 263 -10.82 23.95 7.46
C PHE A 263 -11.52 24.99 8.33
N ARG A 264 -12.33 25.84 7.72
CA ARG A 264 -13.24 26.77 8.43
C ARG A 264 -14.67 26.49 8.02
N VAL A 265 -15.59 26.56 8.97
CA VAL A 265 -17.01 26.53 8.67
C VAL A 265 -17.41 27.90 8.14
N ALA A 266 -17.80 27.95 6.88
CA ALA A 266 -18.41 29.12 6.26
C ALA A 266 -19.93 28.95 6.24
N ILE A 267 -20.67 30.04 6.46
CA ILE A 267 -22.13 30.06 6.32
C ILE A 267 -22.51 30.97 5.17
N SER A 268 -23.33 30.45 4.25
CA SER A 268 -23.84 31.24 3.13
C SER A 268 -24.82 32.32 3.63
N LYS A 269 -24.44 33.60 3.53
CA LYS A 269 -25.30 34.73 3.96
C LYS A 269 -26.43 35.07 2.99
N LYS A 270 -26.29 34.70 1.72
CA LYS A 270 -27.23 35.03 0.64
C LYS A 270 -27.40 33.81 -0.23
N LYS A 271 -28.60 33.62 -0.79
CA LYS A 271 -28.81 32.60 -1.82
C LYS A 271 -27.90 32.92 -3.00
N ILE A 272 -26.86 32.13 -3.22
CA ILE A 272 -25.95 32.30 -4.35
C ILE A 272 -26.67 31.69 -5.54
N ARG A 273 -27.17 32.52 -6.46
CA ARG A 273 -27.69 32.01 -7.73
C ARG A 273 -26.49 31.65 -8.60
N ARG A 274 -26.50 30.46 -9.21
CA ARG A 274 -25.54 30.08 -10.25
C ARG A 274 -25.30 31.25 -11.19
N ARG A 275 -24.04 31.63 -11.39
CA ARG A 275 -23.72 32.52 -12.50
C ARG A 275 -24.07 31.78 -13.79
N ARG A 276 -24.45 32.52 -14.84
CA ARG A 276 -24.80 31.93 -16.16
C ARG A 276 -23.62 31.22 -16.85
N THR A 277 -22.47 31.13 -16.19
CA THR A 277 -21.21 30.61 -16.71
C THR A 277 -21.14 29.08 -16.83
N ASN A 278 -22.15 28.32 -16.39
CA ASN A 278 -22.17 26.84 -16.47
C ASN A 278 -20.88 26.19 -15.96
N ASP A 279 -20.21 26.82 -15.00
CA ASP A 279 -19.00 26.28 -14.42
C ASP A 279 -19.40 25.11 -13.50
N PRO A 280 -18.95 23.87 -13.75
CA PRO A 280 -19.27 22.73 -12.89
C PRO A 280 -18.73 22.88 -11.46
N TRP A 281 -17.87 23.87 -11.20
CA TRP A 281 -17.33 24.19 -9.89
C TRP A 281 -18.21 25.16 -9.05
N ASP A 282 -19.29 25.73 -9.61
CA ASP A 282 -20.21 26.60 -8.87
C ASP A 282 -21.14 25.79 -7.92
N LEU A 283 -20.98 26.00 -6.61
CA LEU A 283 -21.84 25.40 -5.58
C LEU A 283 -23.17 26.16 -5.45
N ASP A 284 -24.29 25.44 -5.56
CA ASP A 284 -25.64 26.00 -5.35
C ASP A 284 -26.00 25.94 -3.85
N LEU A 285 -25.77 27.06 -3.16
CA LEU A 285 -25.94 27.16 -1.71
C LEU A 285 -27.15 28.00 -1.34
N LYS A 286 -28.01 27.43 -0.50
CA LYS A 286 -29.09 28.17 0.14
C LYS A 286 -28.53 29.04 1.26
N LYS A 287 -29.20 30.17 1.52
CA LYS A 287 -28.87 31.03 2.66
C LYS A 287 -28.98 30.20 3.95
N GLY A 288 -27.94 30.22 4.78
CA GLY A 288 -27.85 29.48 6.04
C GLY A 288 -27.19 28.10 5.92
N GLU A 289 -26.91 27.60 4.71
CA GLU A 289 -26.17 26.35 4.56
C GLU A 289 -24.71 26.54 4.99
N LYS A 290 -24.21 25.55 5.73
CA LYS A 290 -22.84 25.48 6.24
C LYS A 290 -21.98 24.69 5.28
N LEU A 291 -20.78 25.17 5.02
CA LEU A 291 -19.76 24.48 4.25
C LEU A 291 -18.45 24.44 5.03
N LEU A 292 -17.72 23.35 4.85
CA LEU A 292 -16.32 23.28 5.26
C LEU A 292 -15.45 23.78 4.11
N VAL A 293 -14.67 24.83 4.35
CA VAL A 293 -13.81 25.50 3.37
C VAL A 293 -12.36 25.37 3.80
N LEU A 294 -11.48 24.96 2.88
CA LEU A 294 -10.04 24.92 3.13
C LEU A 294 -9.50 26.35 3.36
N ARG A 295 -8.64 26.55 4.36
CA ARG A 295 -8.15 27.88 4.82
C ARG A 295 -7.50 28.71 3.70
N ASP A 296 -6.93 28.06 2.68
CA ASP A 296 -6.27 28.71 1.55
C ASP A 296 -7.18 29.02 0.36
N MET A 297 -8.48 28.74 0.47
CA MET A 297 -9.48 28.97 -0.58
C MET A 297 -10.63 29.82 -0.04
N GLU A 298 -10.40 31.13 0.16
CA GLU A 298 -11.45 32.08 0.55
C GLU A 298 -12.18 32.65 -0.68
N PRO A 299 -13.36 32.15 -1.08
CA PRO A 299 -14.13 32.75 -2.15
C PRO A 299 -14.83 34.04 -1.67
N PRO A 300 -14.94 35.06 -2.54
CA PRO A 300 -15.65 36.29 -2.21
C PRO A 300 -17.15 36.01 -1.94
N GLY A 301 -17.64 36.41 -0.76
CA GLY A 301 -19.06 36.37 -0.40
C GLY A 301 -19.45 35.44 0.76
N LEU A 302 -18.50 34.70 1.34
CA LEU A 302 -18.69 33.92 2.57
C LEU A 302 -18.24 34.71 3.82
N THR A 303 -18.77 34.35 4.98
CA THR A 303 -18.29 34.85 6.27
C THR A 303 -18.07 33.70 7.23
N PHE A 304 -16.96 33.74 7.95
CA PHE A 304 -16.59 32.76 8.94
C PHE A 304 -17.17 33.13 10.31
N TRP A 305 -17.54 32.11 11.09
CA TRP A 305 -18.02 32.26 12.46
C TRP A 305 -16.82 32.30 13.41
N ASP A 306 -16.70 33.36 14.23
CA ASP A 306 -15.72 33.47 15.32
C ASP A 306 -16.48 33.65 16.64
N ASP A 307 -16.36 32.70 17.56
CA ASP A 307 -16.73 32.87 18.96
C ASP A 307 -15.55 33.51 19.71
N LYS A 308 -15.76 34.70 20.28
CA LYS A 308 -14.72 35.52 20.93
C LYS A 308 -14.46 35.11 22.39
N VAL A 309 -13.18 35.03 22.77
CA VAL A 309 -12.65 35.39 24.11
C VAL A 309 -11.27 36.09 23.94
N ASP A 310 -11.16 37.31 24.50
CA ASP A 310 -10.03 38.24 24.80
C ASP A 310 -8.64 38.08 24.11
N GLN A 311 -8.14 39.04 23.32
CA GLN A 311 -7.56 40.38 23.63
C GLN A 311 -6.20 40.39 24.38
N ASP A 312 -5.12 40.10 23.66
CA ASP A 312 -3.96 41.00 23.40
C ASP A 312 -2.76 40.15 22.91
N PRO A 313 -2.50 40.07 21.60
CA PRO A 313 -1.41 39.27 21.05
C PRO A 313 -0.02 39.74 21.49
N LYS A 314 0.14 40.98 21.97
CA LYS A 314 1.42 41.45 22.53
C LYS A 314 1.70 40.85 23.91
N ALA A 315 0.68 40.70 24.76
CA ALA A 315 0.82 40.10 26.08
C ALA A 315 1.16 38.59 25.99
N ALA A 316 0.60 37.89 25.01
CA ALA A 316 0.90 36.49 24.75
C ALA A 316 2.35 36.28 24.25
N TYR A 317 2.83 37.15 23.37
CA TYR A 317 4.21 37.08 22.86
C TYR A 317 5.24 37.40 23.94
N ALA A 318 4.94 38.34 24.85
CA ALA A 318 5.81 38.69 25.96
C ALA A 318 6.01 37.50 26.95
N ARG A 319 4.94 36.78 27.30
CA ARG A 319 5.01 35.58 28.17
C ARG A 319 5.80 34.44 27.52
N PHE A 320 5.61 34.23 26.22
CA PHE A 320 6.35 33.20 25.47
C PHE A 320 7.87 33.45 25.44
N MET A 321 8.29 34.71 25.34
CA MET A 321 9.72 35.06 25.37
C MET A 321 10.33 34.94 26.77
N GLU A 322 9.54 35.13 27.83
CA GLU A 322 9.96 34.98 29.23
C GLU A 322 10.18 33.50 29.61
N ASP A 323 9.33 32.61 29.09
CA ASP A 323 9.46 31.15 29.29
C ASP A 323 10.68 30.55 28.56
N LEU A 324 11.09 31.14 27.43
CA LEU A 324 12.29 30.72 26.68
C LEU A 324 13.61 31.10 27.37
N GLY A 325 13.60 32.09 28.28
CA GLY A 325 14.78 32.57 28.98
C GLY A 325 15.25 31.70 30.15
N ASN A 326 14.40 30.79 30.64
CA ASN A 326 14.61 30.07 31.91
C ASN A 326 14.94 28.57 31.77
N VAL A 327 15.38 28.09 30.61
CA VAL A 327 15.79 26.67 30.46
C VAL A 327 17.25 26.45 30.90
N PRO A 328 17.53 25.63 31.93
CA PRO A 328 18.90 25.32 32.34
C PRO A 328 19.58 24.43 31.29
N ARG A 329 20.73 24.87 30.77
CA ARG A 329 21.58 24.05 29.90
C ARG A 329 22.19 22.89 30.71
N ARG A 330 21.69 21.67 30.47
CA ARG A 330 22.38 20.43 30.89
C ARG A 330 23.38 19.99 29.83
N ASN A 331 24.63 19.91 30.24
CA ASN A 331 25.73 19.29 29.49
C ASN A 331 25.49 17.79 29.35
N ALA A 332 25.62 17.26 28.13
CA ALA A 332 25.69 15.81 27.89
C ALA A 332 27.04 15.44 27.29
N SER A 333 27.79 14.65 28.05
CA SER A 333 29.11 14.12 27.71
C SER A 333 28.99 12.79 26.94
N ARG A 334 30.00 12.53 26.09
CA ARG A 334 30.31 11.31 25.33
C ARG A 334 30.08 9.96 26.04
N LYS A 335 29.67 8.94 25.24
CA LYS A 335 30.22 7.56 25.08
C LYS A 335 29.31 6.79 24.07
N SER A 336 29.72 6.44 22.85
CA SER A 336 30.53 5.31 22.34
C SER A 336 29.80 3.95 22.20
N LYS A 337 29.80 3.41 20.96
CA LYS A 337 29.66 1.97 20.54
C LYS A 337 28.27 1.34 20.82
N THR A 338 27.66 0.45 20.03
CA THR A 338 28.10 -0.55 19.02
C THR A 338 26.84 -1.08 18.28
N SER A 339 27.01 -1.49 17.01
CA SER A 339 26.42 -2.69 16.36
C SER A 339 24.92 -3.04 16.58
N SER A 340 24.10 -2.97 15.52
CA SER A 340 23.61 -4.16 14.79
C SER A 340 22.62 -3.76 13.68
N CYS A 341 22.88 -4.24 12.45
CA CYS A 341 21.96 -4.10 11.32
C CYS A 341 20.80 -5.07 11.50
N TRP A 342 19.58 -4.55 11.66
CA TRP A 342 18.35 -5.32 11.50
C TRP A 342 17.67 -4.88 10.21
N GLY A 343 17.64 -5.77 9.22
CA GLY A 343 16.89 -5.57 7.99
C GLY A 343 15.42 -5.89 8.22
N PHE A 344 14.64 -4.89 8.61
CA PHE A 344 13.18 -5.00 8.68
C PHE A 344 12.59 -4.78 7.28
N VAL A 345 11.84 -5.77 6.77
CA VAL A 345 11.09 -5.64 5.51
C VAL A 345 9.67 -5.23 5.86
N PHE A 346 9.41 -3.93 5.87
CA PHE A 346 8.05 -3.41 5.97
C PHE A 346 7.47 -3.19 4.57
N THR A 347 6.18 -3.48 4.38
CA THR A 347 5.53 -3.40 3.07
C THR A 347 4.59 -2.21 2.95
N ILE A 348 4.73 -1.43 1.88
CA ILE A 348 4.18 -0.07 1.72
C ILE A 348 2.91 -0.05 0.85
N TYR A 349 1.78 0.47 1.36
CA TYR A 349 0.49 0.50 0.63
C TYR A 349 -0.36 1.73 0.90
N TRP A 350 -0.91 2.39 -0.14
CA TRP A 350 -1.95 3.44 0.01
C TRP A 350 -2.82 3.74 -1.24
N TYR A 351 -3.95 4.43 -0.99
CA TYR A 351 -5.23 4.59 -1.73
C TYR A 351 -5.28 5.59 -2.91
N CYS A 352 -6.03 5.27 -3.99
CA CYS A 352 -6.24 6.13 -5.16
C CYS A 352 -7.65 6.79 -5.16
N SER A 353 -7.72 8.12 -5.15
CA SER A 353 -8.97 8.86 -5.40
C SER A 353 -9.33 8.90 -6.89
N ARG A 354 -10.53 8.41 -7.21
CA ARG A 354 -11.41 8.67 -8.38
C ARG A 354 -10.75 9.05 -9.73
N VAL A 355 -10.82 8.11 -10.66
CA VAL A 355 -11.13 8.35 -12.08
C VAL A 355 -12.27 7.37 -12.44
N PRO A 356 -13.35 7.77 -13.14
CA PRO A 356 -14.40 6.83 -13.52
C PRO A 356 -13.81 5.74 -14.41
N VAL A 357 -13.81 4.50 -13.90
CA VAL A 357 -13.41 3.32 -14.67
C VAL A 357 -14.57 2.98 -15.62
N GLY A 358 -14.35 3.15 -16.91
CA GLY A 358 -15.21 2.57 -17.93
C GLY A 358 -15.15 1.04 -17.82
N PHE A 359 -16.32 0.40 -17.76
CA PHE A 359 -16.46 -1.04 -17.75
C PHE A 359 -15.60 -1.69 -18.85
N CYS A 360 -14.63 -2.51 -18.46
CA CYS A 360 -14.00 -3.49 -19.35
C CYS A 360 -15.00 -4.63 -19.63
N THR A 361 -15.97 -4.40 -20.51
CA THR A 361 -16.75 -5.50 -21.10
C THR A 361 -15.89 -6.19 -22.16
N SER A 362 -15.59 -7.46 -21.96
CA SER A 362 -15.03 -8.35 -22.97
C SER A 362 -16.06 -8.55 -24.11
N GLY A 363 -15.97 -7.69 -25.13
CA GLY A 363 -16.74 -7.81 -26.36
C GLY A 363 -16.22 -8.98 -27.20
N SER A 364 -16.93 -10.12 -27.16
CA SER A 364 -16.81 -11.19 -28.15
C SER A 364 -17.23 -10.63 -29.52
N ARG A 365 -16.27 -10.41 -30.43
CA ARG A 365 -16.57 -10.13 -31.85
C ARG A 365 -16.28 -11.35 -32.69
N LYS A 366 -17.36 -11.81 -33.34
CA LYS A 366 -17.41 -12.78 -34.42
C LYS A 366 -16.47 -12.39 -35.56
N ALA A 367 -15.90 -13.42 -36.16
CA ALA A 367 -15.07 -13.37 -37.36
C ALA A 367 -15.76 -12.63 -38.51
N ALA A 368 -15.02 -11.73 -39.15
CA ALA A 368 -15.29 -11.24 -40.49
C ALA A 368 -14.04 -11.49 -41.34
N THR A 369 -14.19 -12.37 -42.31
CA THR A 369 -13.20 -12.76 -43.30
C THR A 369 -12.98 -11.60 -44.28
N SER A 370 -11.75 -11.11 -44.40
CA SER A 370 -11.33 -10.32 -45.55
C SER A 370 -9.90 -10.69 -45.92
N GLY A 371 -9.75 -11.34 -47.08
CA GLY A 371 -8.47 -11.76 -47.62
C GLY A 371 -7.63 -10.59 -48.11
N ILE A 372 -6.32 -10.68 -47.87
CA ILE A 372 -5.31 -9.87 -48.53
C ILE A 372 -4.22 -10.83 -48.99
N ARG A 373 -4.05 -10.90 -50.32
CA ARG A 373 -2.93 -11.53 -51.01
C ARG A 373 -1.66 -10.75 -50.70
N ILE A 374 -0.61 -11.44 -50.24
CA ILE A 374 0.76 -10.91 -50.24
C ILE A 374 1.60 -11.87 -51.08
N GLY A 375 2.23 -11.31 -52.12
CA GLY A 375 3.08 -12.02 -53.07
C GLY A 375 4.45 -12.38 -52.50
N SER A 376 4.97 -13.50 -52.96
CA SER A 376 6.31 -14.00 -52.67
C SER A 376 7.40 -13.18 -53.38
N PRO A 377 8.54 -12.88 -52.73
CA PRO A 377 9.74 -12.47 -53.44
C PRO A 377 10.69 -13.65 -53.68
N GLY A 378 10.89 -13.91 -54.97
CA GLY A 378 12.15 -14.22 -55.66
C GLY A 378 13.31 -14.87 -54.89
N SER A 379 13.57 -16.12 -55.25
CA SER A 379 14.83 -16.85 -55.10
C SER A 379 15.99 -16.14 -55.82
N ALA A 380 17.06 -15.81 -55.09
CA ALA A 380 18.32 -15.32 -55.66
C ALA A 380 19.35 -16.46 -55.75
N SER A 381 19.82 -16.69 -56.98
CA SER A 381 20.86 -17.64 -57.39
C SER A 381 22.25 -17.08 -57.04
N LEU A 382 23.04 -17.83 -56.26
CA LEU A 382 24.45 -17.55 -55.99
C LEU A 382 25.34 -18.17 -57.09
N LYS A 383 26.03 -17.30 -57.85
CA LYS A 383 27.16 -17.65 -58.71
C LYS A 383 28.45 -17.72 -57.88
N LYS A 384 29.22 -18.79 -58.06
CA LYS A 384 30.65 -18.87 -57.69
C LYS A 384 31.49 -17.96 -58.61
N PRO A 385 32.64 -17.46 -58.14
CA PRO A 385 33.77 -17.21 -59.01
C PRO A 385 34.90 -18.21 -58.75
N SER A 386 35.43 -18.70 -59.87
CA SER A 386 36.77 -19.24 -60.06
C SER A 386 37.79 -18.11 -60.07
N GLY A 387 38.95 -18.35 -59.46
CA GLY A 387 40.13 -17.49 -59.46
C GLY A 387 41.17 -18.09 -58.52
#